data_AF-A0A7S3WPD5-F1
#
_entry.id   AF-A0A7S3WPD5-F1
#
_cell.length_a   1.000
_cell.length_b   1.000
_cell.length_c   1.000
_cell.angle_alpha   90.00
_cell.angle_beta   90.00
_cell.angle_gamma   90.00
#
_symmetry.space_group_name_H-M   'P 1'
#
loop_
_entity.id
_entity.type
_entity.pdbx_description
1 polymer ?
#
loop_
_entity_poly.entity_id
_entity_poly.type
_entity_poly.pdbx_seq_one_letter_code
_entity_poly.pdbx_strand_id
1 'polypeptide(L)'
;DMKPAAPVMLVLQATVIMPEVTLSEEGVEFGVVQSGHAKTATLVMHNPTDVPAEWKTIAPADQAHDFEFFSCKPSLGILAPHEKLLLELTFIPVTERDYAVKMNFKVTNNPRNASLTLKGSGRERRIFVSPNVLALPTVQPYGEPTEAEFSVINPTDYALEVYVVEFDQEYLHEETMLRESEQYTGETLLLPPRGPGEPLWNTIV
;
A
#
# COMPACT_ATOMS: atom_id res chain seq x y z
N ASP A 1 65.63 -30.23 -41.83
CA ASP A 1 64.41 -29.52 -42.23
C ASP A 1 63.16 -30.11 -41.59
N MET A 2 62.66 -29.47 -40.52
CA MET A 2 61.31 -29.73 -40.01
C MET A 2 60.32 -28.86 -40.79
N LYS A 3 59.36 -29.48 -41.50
CA LYS A 3 58.24 -28.74 -42.09
C LYS A 3 57.39 -28.13 -40.96
N PRO A 4 57.01 -26.83 -41.04
CA PRO A 4 56.12 -26.24 -40.05
C PRO A 4 54.77 -26.97 -40.08
N ALA A 5 54.26 -27.28 -38.89
CA ALA A 5 52.97 -27.95 -38.71
C ALA A 5 51.82 -27.07 -39.21
N ALA A 6 50.77 -27.69 -39.76
CA ALA A 6 49.60 -26.98 -40.25
C ALA A 6 48.92 -26.18 -39.11
N PRO A 7 48.52 -24.93 -39.33
CA PRO A 7 47.90 -24.11 -38.30
C PRO A 7 46.56 -24.72 -37.87
N VAL A 8 46.33 -24.78 -36.55
CA VAL A 8 45.05 -25.17 -35.97
C VAL A 8 44.21 -23.91 -35.77
N MET A 9 43.03 -23.86 -36.40
CA MET A 9 42.07 -22.77 -36.21
C MET A 9 41.16 -23.06 -35.02
N LEU A 10 41.12 -22.13 -34.06
CA LEU A 10 40.11 -22.09 -33.00
C LEU A 10 39.12 -20.99 -33.33
N VAL A 11 37.86 -21.35 -33.59
CA VAL A 11 36.77 -20.38 -33.76
C VAL A 11 36.09 -20.21 -32.42
N LEU A 12 36.11 -18.98 -31.91
CA LEU A 12 35.39 -18.59 -30.70
C LEU A 12 34.07 -17.93 -31.12
N GLN A 13 32.96 -18.44 -30.59
CA GLN A 13 31.63 -17.87 -30.80
C GLN A 13 31.02 -17.54 -29.45
N ALA A 14 30.41 -16.37 -29.33
CA ALA A 14 29.69 -15.93 -28.14
C ALA A 14 28.34 -15.32 -28.54
N THR A 15 27.32 -15.57 -27.72
CA THR A 15 25.99 -14.96 -27.85
C THR A 15 25.83 -13.93 -26.73
N VAL A 16 25.45 -12.72 -27.09
CA VAL A 16 25.21 -11.64 -26.13
C VAL A 16 23.71 -11.39 -26.06
N ILE A 17 23.14 -11.49 -24.85
CA ILE A 17 21.74 -11.18 -24.58
C ILE A 17 21.66 -10.13 -23.47
N MET A 18 20.64 -9.26 -23.54
CA MET A 18 20.35 -8.29 -22.48
C MET A 18 19.45 -8.95 -21.43
N PRO A 19 19.67 -8.71 -20.12
CA PRO A 19 18.76 -9.16 -19.08
C PRO A 19 17.40 -8.47 -19.21
N GLU A 20 16.32 -9.16 -18.90
CA GLU A 20 14.96 -8.64 -19.01
C GLU A 20 14.10 -9.12 -17.85
N VAL A 21 13.07 -8.34 -17.51
CA VAL A 21 12.00 -8.77 -16.62
C VAL A 21 10.65 -8.52 -17.28
N THR A 22 9.75 -9.47 -17.10
CA THR A 22 8.37 -9.42 -17.56
C THR A 22 7.44 -9.46 -16.36
N LEU A 23 6.31 -8.76 -16.46
CA LEU A 23 5.28 -8.74 -15.44
C LEU A 23 4.10 -9.59 -15.92
N SER A 24 3.41 -10.24 -14.99
CA SER A 24 2.19 -11.01 -15.29
C SER A 24 1.02 -10.14 -15.72
N GLU A 25 1.01 -8.87 -15.33
CA GLU A 25 -0.04 -7.89 -15.62
C GLU A 25 0.59 -6.52 -15.96
N GLU A 26 -0.13 -5.71 -16.75
CA GLU A 26 0.29 -4.35 -17.12
C GLU A 26 -0.22 -3.27 -16.15
N GLY A 27 -1.17 -3.62 -15.28
CA GLY A 27 -1.64 -2.73 -14.23
C GLY A 27 -2.51 -3.42 -13.20
N VAL A 28 -2.59 -2.82 -12.02
CA VAL A 28 -3.33 -3.30 -10.85
C VAL A 28 -4.29 -2.21 -10.39
N GLU A 29 -5.55 -2.59 -10.20
CA GLU A 29 -6.62 -1.73 -9.70
C GLU A 29 -6.97 -2.14 -8.27
N PHE A 30 -6.64 -1.27 -7.31
CA PHE A 30 -6.97 -1.47 -5.90
C PHE A 30 -8.43 -1.12 -5.63
N GLY A 31 -9.09 -0.34 -6.50
CA GLY A 31 -10.44 0.12 -6.28
C GLY A 31 -10.53 1.08 -5.09
N VAL A 32 -11.70 1.12 -4.44
CA VAL A 32 -11.96 2.02 -3.32
C VAL A 32 -11.34 1.48 -2.03
N VAL A 33 -10.47 2.27 -1.41
CA VAL A 33 -9.82 1.98 -0.14
C VAL A 33 -10.04 3.16 0.81
N GLN A 34 -10.50 2.87 2.03
CA GLN A 34 -10.75 3.90 3.03
C GLN A 34 -9.43 4.49 3.55
N SER A 35 -9.40 5.80 3.83
CA SER A 35 -8.25 6.44 4.48
C SER A 35 -7.94 5.75 5.82
N GLY A 36 -6.65 5.46 6.05
CA GLY A 36 -6.20 4.69 7.20
C GLY A 36 -6.26 3.17 7.02
N HIS A 37 -6.79 2.66 5.91
CA HIS A 37 -6.66 1.27 5.51
C HIS A 37 -5.58 1.10 4.42
N ALA A 38 -5.06 -0.11 4.34
CA ALA A 38 -4.17 -0.54 3.28
C ALA A 38 -4.83 -1.65 2.47
N LYS A 39 -4.55 -1.72 1.17
CA LYS A 39 -4.92 -2.86 0.33
C LYS A 39 -3.69 -3.41 -0.37
N THR A 40 -3.55 -4.73 -0.31
CA THR A 40 -2.42 -5.46 -0.87
C THR A 40 -2.86 -6.32 -2.04
N ALA A 41 -2.07 -6.31 -3.10
CA ALA A 41 -2.21 -7.15 -4.29
C ALA A 41 -0.88 -7.86 -4.57
N THR A 42 -0.94 -8.99 -5.27
CA THR A 42 0.26 -9.73 -5.65
C THR A 42 0.44 -9.72 -7.15
N LEU A 43 1.69 -9.61 -7.60
CA LEU A 43 2.06 -9.61 -9.00
C LEU A 43 3.26 -10.54 -9.20
N VAL A 44 3.23 -11.38 -10.23
CA VAL A 44 4.39 -12.21 -10.59
C VAL A 44 5.29 -11.44 -11.55
N MET A 45 6.57 -11.33 -11.19
CA MET A 45 7.67 -10.91 -12.07
C MET A 45 8.44 -12.15 -12.53
N HIS A 46 8.88 -12.17 -13.79
CA HIS A 46 9.60 -13.29 -14.39
C HIS A 46 10.78 -12.82 -15.23
N ASN A 47 11.93 -13.47 -15.10
CA ASN A 47 13.09 -13.27 -15.99
C ASN A 47 13.05 -14.31 -17.12
N PRO A 48 12.67 -13.96 -18.36
CA PRO A 48 12.62 -14.90 -19.47
C PRO A 48 13.99 -15.20 -20.12
N THR A 49 15.07 -14.60 -19.63
CA THR A 49 16.39 -14.64 -20.29
C THR A 49 17.31 -15.68 -19.66
N ASP A 50 18.34 -16.10 -20.40
CA ASP A 50 19.36 -17.05 -19.92
C ASP A 50 20.45 -16.38 -19.05
N VAL A 51 20.29 -15.11 -18.70
CA VAL A 51 21.22 -14.36 -17.83
C VAL A 51 20.48 -13.81 -16.60
N PRO A 52 21.16 -13.65 -15.44
CA PRO A 52 20.55 -13.02 -14.29
C PRO A 52 20.10 -11.58 -14.58
N ALA A 53 18.91 -11.22 -14.12
CA ALA A 53 18.35 -9.88 -14.26
C ALA A 53 18.35 -9.17 -12.90
N GLU A 54 19.25 -8.21 -12.72
CA GLU A 54 19.21 -7.28 -11.59
C GLU A 54 18.21 -6.17 -11.88
N TRP A 55 17.29 -5.94 -10.96
CA TRP A 55 16.18 -5.01 -11.15
C TRP A 55 15.92 -4.17 -9.89
N LYS A 56 15.29 -3.02 -10.09
CA LYS A 56 14.76 -2.17 -9.01
C LYS A 56 13.55 -1.36 -9.45
N THR A 57 12.66 -1.04 -8.52
CA THR A 57 11.57 -0.11 -8.72
C THR A 57 12.07 1.32 -8.70
N ILE A 58 11.50 2.16 -9.55
CA ILE A 58 11.81 3.58 -9.65
C ILE A 58 10.50 4.36 -9.74
N ALA A 59 10.37 5.36 -8.87
CA ALA A 59 9.28 6.30 -8.91
C ALA A 59 9.36 7.15 -10.20
N PRO A 60 8.25 7.35 -10.91
CA PRO A 60 8.18 8.31 -12.02
C PRO A 60 8.38 9.74 -11.49
N ALA A 61 9.24 10.53 -12.15
CA ALA A 61 9.62 11.86 -11.67
C ALA A 61 8.44 12.86 -11.62
N ASP A 62 7.48 12.68 -12.52
CA ASP A 62 6.26 13.50 -12.65
C ASP A 62 5.15 13.12 -11.68
N GLN A 63 5.18 11.93 -11.09
CA GLN A 63 4.15 11.43 -10.16
C GLN A 63 4.75 11.00 -8.82
N ALA A 64 5.91 11.56 -8.44
CA ALA A 64 6.63 11.19 -7.23
C ALA A 64 5.80 11.37 -5.95
N HIS A 65 4.96 12.41 -5.90
CA HIS A 65 4.05 12.65 -4.78
C HIS A 65 3.01 11.52 -4.66
N ASP A 66 2.39 11.11 -5.77
CA ASP A 66 1.37 10.06 -5.71
C ASP A 66 1.97 8.66 -5.54
N PHE A 67 3.23 8.47 -5.95
CA PHE A 67 3.96 7.22 -5.77
C PHE A 67 4.17 6.87 -4.29
N GLU A 68 4.21 7.85 -3.38
CA GLU A 68 4.43 7.59 -1.95
C GLU A 68 3.31 6.77 -1.30
N PHE A 69 2.11 6.77 -1.89
CA PHE A 69 0.96 6.00 -1.43
C PHE A 69 0.95 4.55 -1.96
N PHE A 70 1.91 4.20 -2.81
CA PHE A 70 2.10 2.85 -3.34
C PHE A 70 3.47 2.30 -2.94
N SER A 71 3.52 1.02 -2.57
CA SER A 71 4.78 0.34 -2.30
C SER A 71 4.83 -1.02 -2.98
N CYS A 72 6.05 -1.50 -3.24
CA CYS A 72 6.32 -2.80 -3.83
C CYS A 72 7.39 -3.51 -2.99
N LYS A 73 7.11 -4.74 -2.55
CA LYS A 73 8.03 -5.57 -1.78
C LYS A 73 8.23 -6.92 -2.48
N PRO A 74 9.47 -7.34 -2.77
CA PRO A 74 10.68 -6.52 -2.73
C PRO A 74 10.64 -5.35 -3.72
N SER A 75 11.45 -4.31 -3.47
CA SER A 75 11.61 -3.15 -4.36
C SER A 75 12.85 -3.25 -5.25
N LEU A 76 13.75 -4.20 -4.99
CA LEU A 76 14.93 -4.50 -5.78
C LEU A 76 15.32 -5.97 -5.58
N GLY A 77 16.10 -6.49 -6.51
CA GLY A 77 16.62 -7.85 -6.40
C GLY A 77 17.33 -8.31 -7.65
N ILE A 78 17.69 -9.60 -7.65
CA ILE A 78 18.28 -10.29 -8.79
C ILE A 78 17.42 -11.52 -9.03
N LEU A 79 16.92 -11.68 -10.26
CA LEU A 79 16.25 -12.89 -10.71
C LEU A 79 17.22 -13.76 -11.48
N ALA A 80 17.35 -15.02 -11.09
CA ALA A 80 18.07 -16.03 -11.86
C ALA A 80 17.39 -16.26 -13.23
N PRO A 81 18.10 -16.87 -14.19
CA PRO A 81 17.50 -17.26 -15.45
C PRO A 81 16.22 -18.08 -15.26
N HIS A 82 15.14 -17.71 -15.96
CA HIS A 82 13.82 -18.37 -15.92
C HIS A 82 13.13 -18.36 -14.54
N GLU A 83 13.64 -17.58 -13.59
CA GLU A 83 13.07 -17.47 -12.24
C GLU A 83 11.83 -16.57 -12.22
N LYS A 84 10.90 -16.90 -11.32
CA LYS A 84 9.71 -16.11 -11.01
C LYS A 84 9.76 -15.64 -9.57
N LEU A 85 9.30 -14.42 -9.35
CA LEU A 85 9.22 -13.80 -8.04
C LEU A 85 7.83 -13.21 -7.84
N LEU A 86 7.26 -13.45 -6.65
CA LEU A 86 6.03 -12.80 -6.23
C LEU A 86 6.37 -11.44 -5.61
N LEU A 87 5.78 -10.40 -6.16
CA LEU A 87 5.83 -9.03 -5.64
C LEU A 87 4.55 -8.75 -4.87
N GLU A 88 4.69 -8.12 -3.72
CA GLU A 88 3.60 -7.60 -2.91
C GLU A 88 3.48 -6.10 -3.15
N LEU A 89 2.34 -5.69 -3.71
CA LEU A 89 2.01 -4.29 -4.01
C LEU A 89 1.00 -3.79 -2.99
N THR A 90 1.30 -2.69 -2.31
CA THR A 90 0.43 -2.14 -1.28
C THR A 90 0.05 -0.71 -1.59
N PHE A 91 -1.24 -0.40 -1.52
CA PHE A 91 -1.81 0.95 -1.67
C PHE A 91 -2.41 1.43 -0.34
N ILE A 92 -2.03 2.64 0.08
CA ILE A 92 -2.46 3.27 1.33
C ILE A 92 -2.88 4.72 1.04
N PRO A 93 -4.16 4.99 0.71
CA PRO A 93 -4.61 6.35 0.47
C PRO A 93 -4.73 7.14 1.78
N VAL A 94 -4.49 8.46 1.67
CA VAL A 94 -4.67 9.39 2.78
C VAL A 94 -5.85 10.33 2.53
N THR A 95 -6.07 10.79 1.30
CA THR A 95 -7.10 11.76 0.94
C THR A 95 -8.20 11.16 0.06
N GLU A 96 -9.40 11.73 0.13
CA GLU A 96 -10.52 11.32 -0.72
C GLU A 96 -10.34 11.81 -2.17
N ARG A 97 -9.63 11.01 -2.98
CA ARG A 97 -9.42 11.24 -4.43
C ARG A 97 -9.00 9.97 -5.15
N ASP A 98 -8.93 10.06 -6.48
CA ASP A 98 -8.33 9.01 -7.31
C ASP A 98 -6.82 9.17 -7.39
N TYR A 99 -6.13 8.03 -7.36
CA TYR A 99 -4.69 7.89 -7.47
C TYR A 99 -4.37 7.03 -8.69
N ALA A 100 -3.40 7.46 -9.49
CA ALA A 100 -2.92 6.70 -10.64
C ALA A 100 -1.43 6.96 -10.86
N VAL A 101 -0.61 5.91 -10.80
CA VAL A 101 0.84 6.01 -10.88
C VAL A 101 1.43 4.93 -11.78
N LYS A 102 2.47 5.27 -12.54
CA LYS A 102 3.24 4.31 -13.34
C LYS A 102 4.54 3.91 -12.62
N MET A 103 4.57 2.72 -12.04
CA MET A 103 5.77 2.15 -11.42
C MET A 103 6.68 1.53 -12.47
N ASN A 104 7.95 1.94 -12.52
CA ASN A 104 8.91 1.42 -13.47
C ASN A 104 9.88 0.44 -12.80
N PHE A 105 10.16 -0.68 -13.47
CA PHE A 105 11.14 -1.67 -13.08
C PHE A 105 12.36 -1.52 -14.00
N LYS A 106 13.42 -0.90 -13.47
CA LYS A 106 14.67 -0.70 -14.19
C LYS A 106 15.53 -1.93 -14.04
N VAL A 107 15.97 -2.49 -15.18
CA VAL A 107 16.89 -3.62 -15.24
C VAL A 107 18.29 -3.12 -15.57
N THR A 108 19.30 -3.54 -14.80
CA THR A 108 20.70 -3.18 -15.07
C THR A 108 21.11 -3.71 -16.44
N ASN A 109 21.86 -2.91 -17.22
CA ASN A 109 22.31 -3.27 -18.58
C ASN A 109 21.18 -3.52 -19.61
N ASN A 110 19.97 -3.02 -19.35
CA ASN A 110 18.89 -2.96 -20.33
C ASN A 110 18.32 -1.54 -20.38
N PRO A 111 18.30 -0.87 -21.55
CA PRO A 111 17.71 0.47 -21.68
C PRO A 111 16.17 0.47 -21.60
N ARG A 112 15.53 -0.69 -21.74
CA ARG A 112 14.07 -0.84 -21.64
C ARG A 112 13.68 -1.16 -20.20
N ASN A 113 12.69 -0.44 -19.70
CA ASN A 113 12.10 -0.70 -18.39
C ASN A 113 10.75 -1.38 -18.59
N ALA A 114 10.47 -2.42 -17.80
CA ALA A 114 9.11 -2.87 -17.61
C ALA A 114 8.36 -1.85 -16.76
N SER A 115 7.05 -1.71 -16.95
CA SER A 115 6.25 -0.74 -16.22
C SER A 115 4.88 -1.27 -15.88
N LEU A 116 4.37 -0.86 -14.73
CA LEU A 116 3.09 -1.28 -14.19
C LEU A 116 2.26 -0.05 -13.82
N THR A 117 1.00 -0.03 -14.27
CA THR A 117 0.07 1.04 -13.91
C THR A 117 -0.67 0.67 -12.63
N LEU A 118 -0.51 1.45 -11.57
CA LEU A 118 -1.21 1.26 -10.31
C LEU A 118 -2.32 2.30 -10.18
N LYS A 119 -3.53 1.86 -9.81
CA LYS A 119 -4.69 2.75 -9.63
C LYS A 119 -5.47 2.38 -8.38
N GLY A 120 -6.06 3.38 -7.75
CA GLY A 120 -6.99 3.19 -6.63
C GLY A 120 -7.62 4.51 -6.21
N SER A 121 -8.65 4.43 -5.37
CA SER A 121 -9.40 5.60 -4.91
C SER A 121 -9.43 5.64 -3.39
N GLY A 122 -9.08 6.78 -2.81
CA GLY A 122 -9.20 7.03 -1.38
C GLY A 122 -10.62 7.44 -0.98
N ARG A 123 -11.08 7.00 0.20
CA ARG A 123 -12.36 7.43 0.81
C ARG A 123 -12.18 7.81 2.27
N GLU A 124 -12.49 9.05 2.61
CA GLU A 124 -12.40 9.52 4.00
C GLU A 124 -13.60 9.11 4.84
N ARG A 125 -13.36 8.84 6.12
CA ARG A 125 -14.43 8.64 7.12
C ARG A 125 -14.99 10.00 7.52
N ARG A 126 -16.30 10.17 7.38
CA ARG A 126 -16.99 11.42 7.73
C ARG A 126 -18.31 11.11 8.41
N ILE A 127 -18.66 11.91 9.42
CA ILE A 127 -19.97 11.89 10.07
C ILE A 127 -20.56 13.30 10.03
N PHE A 128 -21.89 13.39 10.06
CA PHE A 128 -22.61 14.65 10.20
C PHE A 128 -23.38 14.68 11.51
N VAL A 129 -23.43 15.84 12.14
CA VAL A 129 -24.22 16.07 13.34
C VAL A 129 -25.31 17.10 13.02
N SER A 130 -26.56 16.79 13.37
CA SER A 130 -27.71 17.65 13.12
C SER A 130 -28.66 17.70 14.32
N PRO A 131 -28.97 18.89 14.89
CA PRO A 131 -28.40 20.19 14.52
C PRO A 131 -26.93 20.29 14.98
N ASN A 132 -26.13 21.08 14.25
CA ASN A 132 -24.74 21.35 14.61
C ASN A 132 -24.59 22.41 15.71
N VAL A 133 -25.69 23.02 16.13
CA VAL A 133 -25.79 23.92 17.27
C VAL A 133 -27.02 23.51 18.08
N LEU A 134 -26.81 23.11 19.33
CA LEU A 134 -27.88 22.73 20.23
C LEU A 134 -28.20 23.92 21.15
N ALA A 135 -29.30 24.62 20.88
CA ALA A 135 -29.76 25.73 21.70
C ALA A 135 -30.68 25.20 22.80
N LEU A 136 -30.14 25.05 24.01
CA LEU A 136 -30.94 24.74 25.20
C LEU A 136 -31.75 25.97 25.64
N PRO A 137 -33.00 25.82 26.06
CA PRO A 137 -33.79 26.94 26.56
C PRO A 137 -33.25 27.45 27.90
N THR A 138 -33.62 28.68 28.25
CA THR A 138 -33.27 29.26 29.55
C THR A 138 -33.95 28.50 30.68
N VAL A 139 -33.18 28.11 31.70
CA VAL A 139 -33.67 27.39 32.89
C VAL A 139 -33.60 28.25 34.15
N GLN A 140 -34.51 28.00 35.09
CA GLN A 140 -34.50 28.63 36.42
C GLN A 140 -33.51 27.90 37.34
N PRO A 141 -32.78 28.60 38.25
CA PRO A 141 -32.02 27.95 39.31
C PRO A 141 -32.87 26.99 40.14
N TYR A 142 -32.36 25.78 40.39
CA TYR A 142 -33.04 24.68 41.10
C TYR A 142 -34.32 24.15 40.41
N GLY A 143 -34.50 24.44 39.12
CA GLY A 143 -35.57 23.84 38.31
C GLY A 143 -35.22 22.44 37.80
N GLU A 144 -36.17 21.83 37.09
CA GLU A 144 -35.97 20.55 36.41
C GLU A 144 -34.89 20.68 35.31
N PRO A 145 -34.10 19.61 35.07
CA PRO A 145 -33.16 19.57 33.95
C PRO A 145 -33.87 19.79 32.62
N THR A 146 -33.19 20.40 31.66
CA THR A 146 -33.66 20.44 30.28
C THR A 146 -32.77 19.60 29.39
N GLU A 147 -33.40 18.85 28.50
CA GLU A 147 -32.76 17.99 27.53
C GLU A 147 -32.96 18.57 26.13
N ALA A 148 -32.01 18.28 25.25
CA ALA A 148 -32.16 18.48 23.82
C ALA A 148 -31.45 17.36 23.08
N GLU A 149 -31.96 17.04 21.91
CA GLU A 149 -31.51 15.89 21.12
C GLU A 149 -30.79 16.36 19.87
N PHE A 150 -29.81 15.58 19.43
CA PHE A 150 -29.17 15.70 18.13
C PHE A 150 -29.01 14.33 17.51
N SER A 151 -28.85 14.30 16.20
CA SER A 151 -28.59 13.08 15.43
C SER A 151 -27.15 13.05 14.95
N VAL A 152 -26.52 11.88 15.05
CA VAL A 152 -25.27 11.55 14.35
C VAL A 152 -25.63 10.73 13.12
N ILE A 153 -25.15 11.17 11.96
CA ILE A 153 -25.53 10.62 10.65
C ILE A 153 -24.25 10.11 9.98
N ASN A 154 -24.26 8.84 9.61
CA ASN A 154 -23.25 8.26 8.74
C ASN A 154 -23.69 8.45 7.26
N PRO A 155 -23.02 9.30 6.47
CA PRO A 155 -23.35 9.55 5.07
C PRO A 155 -22.73 8.51 4.11
N THR A 156 -21.89 7.60 4.60
CA THR A 156 -21.15 6.66 3.75
C THR A 156 -21.93 5.37 3.52
N ASP A 157 -21.47 4.56 2.57
CA ASP A 157 -22.00 3.24 2.25
C ASP A 157 -21.35 2.11 3.06
N TYR A 158 -20.56 2.45 4.08
CA TYR A 158 -19.88 1.51 4.97
C TYR A 158 -20.11 1.87 6.44
N ALA A 159 -20.02 0.86 7.31
CA ALA A 159 -20.24 1.07 8.73
C ALA A 159 -19.10 1.89 9.36
N LEU A 160 -19.46 2.79 10.26
CA LEU A 160 -18.54 3.60 11.06
C LEU A 160 -18.73 3.27 12.53
N GLU A 161 -17.63 3.18 13.26
CA GLU A 161 -17.61 3.16 14.71
C GLU A 161 -17.40 4.58 15.23
N VAL A 162 -18.22 4.98 16.20
CA VAL A 162 -18.17 6.30 16.82
C VAL A 162 -18.30 6.10 18.32
N TYR A 163 -17.36 6.68 19.06
CA TYR A 163 -17.39 6.73 20.52
C TYR A 163 -17.14 8.16 20.98
N VAL A 164 -17.58 8.48 22.18
CA VAL A 164 -17.44 9.83 22.76
C VAL A 164 -16.30 9.80 23.76
N VAL A 165 -15.21 10.49 23.43
CA VAL A 165 -13.94 10.48 24.19
C VAL A 165 -14.13 10.89 25.65
N GLU A 166 -15.10 11.75 25.95
CA GLU A 166 -15.43 12.19 27.30
C GLU A 166 -16.11 11.12 28.16
N PHE A 167 -16.77 10.13 27.54
CA PHE A 167 -17.53 9.09 28.25
C PHE A 167 -16.96 7.69 28.07
N ASP A 168 -16.09 7.50 27.09
CA ASP A 168 -15.45 6.24 26.76
C ASP A 168 -13.92 6.39 26.83
N GLN A 169 -13.30 5.68 27.77
CA GLN A 169 -11.86 5.67 28.01
C GLN A 169 -11.21 4.36 27.52
N GLU A 170 -11.97 3.42 26.96
CA GLU A 170 -11.46 2.13 26.48
C GLU A 170 -10.37 2.33 25.41
N TYR A 171 -10.55 3.33 24.54
CA TYR A 171 -9.58 3.67 23.50
C TYR A 171 -8.17 3.97 24.04
N LEU A 172 -8.01 4.49 25.27
CA LEU A 172 -6.70 4.76 25.86
C LEU A 172 -5.95 3.47 26.18
N HIS A 173 -6.68 2.47 26.65
CA HIS A 173 -6.11 1.15 26.89
C HIS A 173 -5.70 0.50 25.56
N GLU A 174 -6.58 0.56 24.56
CA GLU A 174 -6.28 0.04 23.23
C GLU A 174 -5.08 0.74 22.58
N GLU A 175 -5.01 2.07 22.67
CA GLU A 175 -3.88 2.85 22.14
C GLU A 175 -2.55 2.46 22.80
N THR A 176 -2.57 2.20 24.11
CA THR A 176 -1.38 1.75 24.85
C THR A 176 -0.92 0.39 24.32
N MET A 177 -1.83 -0.58 24.20
CA MET A 177 -1.52 -1.91 23.67
C MET A 177 -0.97 -1.84 22.24
N LEU A 178 -1.56 -1.03 21.37
CA LEU A 178 -1.11 -0.86 19.98
C LEU A 178 0.30 -0.27 19.90
N ARG A 179 0.62 0.71 20.75
CA ARG A 179 1.96 1.34 20.81
C ARG A 179 3.05 0.40 21.34
N GLU A 180 2.68 -0.54 22.21
CA GLU A 180 3.60 -1.54 22.76
C GLU A 180 3.82 -2.75 21.83
N SER A 181 3.05 -2.85 20.74
CA SER A 181 3.20 -3.92 19.75
C SER A 181 4.59 -3.91 19.10
N GLU A 182 5.22 -5.09 19.02
CA GLU A 182 6.51 -5.27 18.34
C GLU A 182 6.47 -4.93 16.84
N GLN A 183 5.27 -4.94 16.24
CA GLN A 183 5.05 -4.64 14.82
C GLN A 183 4.92 -3.14 14.55
N TYR A 184 4.85 -2.30 15.60
CA TYR A 184 4.68 -0.86 15.44
C TYR A 184 5.99 -0.22 14.99
N THR A 185 5.96 0.48 13.85
CA THR A 185 7.16 1.10 13.28
C THR A 185 7.49 2.47 13.87
N GLY A 186 6.77 2.91 14.89
CA GLY A 186 6.86 4.27 15.44
C GLY A 186 5.95 5.28 14.74
N GLU A 187 5.49 4.97 13.53
CA GLU A 187 4.53 5.78 12.76
C GLU A 187 3.28 5.01 12.36
N THR A 188 3.41 3.74 12.00
CA THR A 188 2.30 2.94 11.46
C THR A 188 2.31 1.52 12.00
N LEU A 189 1.12 0.92 12.08
CA LEU A 189 0.90 -0.48 12.41
C LEU A 189 -0.10 -1.05 11.40
N LEU A 190 0.29 -2.10 10.66
CA LEU A 190 -0.57 -2.75 9.67
C LEU A 190 -1.23 -3.98 10.29
N LEU A 191 -2.55 -3.92 10.45
CA LEU A 191 -3.35 -4.99 11.04
C LEU A 191 -4.55 -5.34 10.16
N PRO A 192 -5.07 -6.57 10.24
CA PRO A 192 -6.29 -6.96 9.53
C PRO A 192 -7.47 -6.04 9.92
N PRO A 193 -8.26 -5.48 8.99
CA PRO A 193 -9.35 -4.57 9.33
C PRO A 193 -10.33 -5.15 10.37
N ARG A 194 -10.87 -4.28 11.25
CA ARG A 194 -11.94 -4.62 12.21
C ARG A 194 -13.27 -4.03 11.79
N GLY A 195 -14.35 -4.75 12.09
CA GLY A 195 -15.71 -4.24 12.06
C GLY A 195 -16.03 -3.38 13.30
N PRO A 196 -17.09 -2.55 13.25
CA PRO A 196 -17.53 -1.77 14.42
C PRO A 196 -17.88 -2.67 15.61
N GLY A 197 -17.38 -2.33 16.81
CA GLY A 197 -17.62 -3.06 18.05
C GLY A 197 -16.82 -4.37 18.19
N GLU A 198 -15.93 -4.70 17.26
CA GLU A 198 -15.05 -5.87 17.41
C GLU A 198 -13.90 -5.56 18.38
N PRO A 199 -13.49 -6.50 19.26
CA PRO A 199 -12.38 -6.29 20.18
C PRO A 199 -11.04 -6.18 19.45
N LEU A 200 -10.00 -5.70 20.16
CA LEU A 200 -8.63 -5.76 19.68
C LEU A 200 -8.18 -7.19 19.28
N TRP A 201 -7.23 -7.25 18.36
CA TRP A 201 -6.64 -8.52 17.91
C TRP A 201 -5.96 -9.23 19.07
N ASN A 202 -6.26 -10.53 19.24
CA ASN A 202 -5.63 -11.40 20.24
C ASN A 202 -4.09 -11.48 20.14
N THR A 203 -3.51 -11.03 19.01
CA THR A 203 -2.06 -10.96 18.81
C THR A 203 -1.41 -9.73 19.45
N ILE A 204 -2.22 -8.77 19.90
CA ILE A 204 -1.80 -7.51 20.53
C ILE A 204 -2.17 -7.50 22.01
N VAL A 205 -3.25 -8.18 22.37
CA VAL A 205 -3.72 -8.39 23.76
C VAL A 205 -2.81 -9.36 24.52
#